data_AF-A0A2M8EHK8-F1
#
_entry.id   AF-A0A2M8EHK8-F1
#
_cell.length_a   1.000
_cell.length_b   1.000
_cell.length_c   1.000
_cell.angle_alpha   90.00
_cell.angle_beta   90.00
_cell.angle_gamma   90.00
#
_symmetry.space_group_name_H-M   'P 1'
#
loop_
_entity.id
_entity.type
_entity.pdbx_description
1 polymer ?
#
loop_
_entity_poly.entity_id
_entity_poly.type
_entity_poly.pdbx_seq_one_letter_code
_entity_poly.pdbx_strand_id
1 'polypeptide(L)'
;MHNTTFIPGKDAALESTIATLQGKLQHLGFHIEERSWLNPVDGIWSVHIRDRDCPLLFANGKGATRLACLASALGEFFERLSTNYFWTHFYLGPDVAASDFVHYPQERWFDVPADGSWPAELLTPELQQRYNPQGNVEASSLVDFNSGNEERGICTIPYVRERDGQTVYFPVNVIGNLYVSNGMSAGNTPMEARAQALSEIFERSVKARIISEGLCLPDVPEDVIARYPRIAKGIAALREAGFGILVKDASLGGKYPVMNVTLLNPADQGCFASFGAHPRFEVALERALTELLQGRALDALSGFPAPGFDLEETASSTNIEIHFVDSSGVIHWKFLGDEPDFDFFDWNFSSTTAEDYAWCVQRLHADGHDIYIADFTHLGVYGCRILVPGLSEIYPIDDLEFENNSIVNPMREALLNLTDLDDGECSDLLETLNESNLADHRPVPGLIG
;
A
#
# COMPACT_ATOMS: atom_id res chain seq x y z
N MET A 1 -24.35 11.61 28.71
CA MET A 1 -23.14 12.21 28.15
C MET A 1 -22.53 11.17 27.24
N HIS A 2 -22.50 11.40 25.92
CA HIS A 2 -21.71 10.55 25.05
C HIS A 2 -20.25 10.89 25.33
N ASN A 3 -19.47 9.92 25.82
CA ASN A 3 -18.03 10.07 25.93
C ASN A 3 -17.47 10.22 24.51
N THR A 4 -16.64 11.24 24.29
CA THR A 4 -15.92 11.46 23.03
C THR A 4 -14.45 11.16 23.24
N THR A 5 -13.88 10.29 22.40
CA THR A 5 -12.51 9.83 22.49
C THR A 5 -11.68 10.40 21.35
N PHE A 6 -10.66 11.20 21.67
CA PHE A 6 -9.68 11.72 20.72
C PHE A 6 -8.36 10.97 20.87
N ILE A 7 -7.71 10.67 19.75
CA ILE A 7 -6.37 10.06 19.71
C ILE A 7 -5.41 10.96 18.91
N PRO A 8 -4.10 10.93 19.18
CA PRO A 8 -3.13 11.70 18.41
C PRO A 8 -3.21 11.41 16.90
N GLY A 9 -3.03 12.45 16.08
CA GLY A 9 -3.08 12.33 14.61
C GLY A 9 -4.48 12.23 14.01
N LYS A 10 -5.56 12.42 14.79
CA LYS A 10 -6.94 12.40 14.29
C LYS A 10 -7.69 13.71 14.57
N ASP A 11 -8.42 14.19 13.56
CA ASP A 11 -9.15 15.47 13.62
C ASP A 11 -10.60 15.33 14.13
N ALA A 12 -11.07 14.11 14.37
CA ALA A 12 -12.40 13.84 14.93
C ALA A 12 -12.35 12.77 16.02
N ALA A 13 -13.38 12.78 16.87
CA ALA A 13 -13.56 11.75 17.88
C ALA A 13 -13.92 10.40 17.23
N LEU A 14 -13.38 9.31 17.77
CA LEU A 14 -13.55 7.96 17.23
C LEU A 14 -15.03 7.57 17.07
N GLU A 15 -15.87 7.90 18.05
CA GLU A 15 -17.31 7.60 18.02
C GLU A 15 -18.01 8.33 16.87
N SER A 16 -17.62 9.59 16.62
CA SER A 16 -18.17 10.38 15.51
C SER A 16 -17.68 9.85 14.17
N THR A 17 -16.39 9.48 14.06
CA THR A 17 -15.84 8.88 12.85
C THR A 17 -16.58 7.59 12.51
N ILE A 18 -16.68 6.63 13.45
CA ILE A 18 -17.37 5.36 13.24
C ILE A 18 -18.82 5.57 12.80
N ALA A 19 -19.59 6.38 13.53
CA ALA A 19 -20.98 6.64 13.20
C ALA A 19 -21.14 7.27 11.81
N THR A 20 -20.23 8.18 11.45
CA THR A 20 -20.23 8.85 10.14
C THR A 20 -19.94 7.86 9.02
N LEU A 21 -18.88 7.06 9.15
CA LEU A 21 -18.45 6.12 8.13
C LEU A 21 -19.49 5.00 7.94
N GLN A 22 -20.00 4.41 9.03
CA GLN A 22 -21.06 3.40 8.97
C GLN A 22 -22.33 3.93 8.31
N GLY A 23 -22.77 5.13 8.69
CA GLY A 23 -23.96 5.76 8.11
C GLY A 23 -23.81 6.02 6.61
N LYS A 24 -22.62 6.45 6.16
CA LYS A 24 -22.33 6.67 4.74
C LYS A 24 -22.28 5.36 3.94
N LEU A 25 -21.63 4.31 4.46
CA LEU A 25 -21.62 2.99 3.82
C LEU A 25 -23.03 2.43 3.66
N GLN A 26 -23.84 2.52 4.72
CA GLN A 26 -25.24 2.10 4.67
C GLN A 26 -26.05 2.91 3.64
N HIS A 27 -25.84 4.22 3.56
CA HIS A 27 -26.51 5.07 2.57
C HIS A 27 -26.13 4.72 1.13
N LEU A 28 -24.87 4.31 0.90
CA LEU A 28 -24.35 3.84 -0.38
C LEU A 28 -24.77 2.39 -0.70
N GLY A 29 -25.44 1.69 0.22
CA GLY A 29 -25.92 0.32 0.02
C GLY A 29 -24.93 -0.78 0.43
N PHE A 30 -23.80 -0.44 1.05
CA PHE A 30 -22.86 -1.42 1.60
C PHE A 30 -23.31 -1.88 2.99
N HIS A 31 -23.37 -3.20 3.19
CA HIS A 31 -23.83 -3.82 4.43
C HIS A 31 -22.67 -4.45 5.18
N ILE A 32 -21.87 -3.61 5.81
CA ILE A 32 -20.64 -4.03 6.49
C ILE A 32 -20.94 -4.88 7.73
N GLU A 33 -20.28 -6.04 7.83
CA GLU A 33 -20.26 -6.90 9.01
C GLU A 33 -18.86 -7.01 9.62
N GLU A 34 -18.78 -6.90 10.95
CA GLU A 34 -17.58 -7.20 11.74
C GLU A 34 -17.45 -8.73 11.90
N ARG A 35 -16.42 -9.34 11.32
CA ARG A 35 -16.29 -10.80 11.23
C ARG A 35 -15.47 -11.42 12.35
N SER A 36 -14.30 -10.85 12.60
CA SER A 36 -13.38 -11.38 13.59
C SER A 36 -12.68 -10.23 14.29
N TRP A 37 -12.51 -10.39 15.59
CA TRP A 37 -11.86 -9.43 16.48
C TRP A 37 -10.75 -10.16 17.21
N LEU A 38 -9.58 -9.53 17.26
CA LEU A 38 -8.45 -10.00 18.06
C LEU A 38 -7.99 -8.89 18.99
N ASN A 39 -7.57 -9.31 20.18
CA ASN A 39 -6.89 -8.48 21.17
C ASN A 39 -5.84 -9.38 21.86
N PRO A 40 -4.79 -9.80 21.12
CA PRO A 40 -3.80 -10.77 21.62
C PRO A 40 -3.04 -10.26 22.84
N VAL A 41 -2.86 -8.93 22.93
CA VAL A 41 -2.22 -8.22 24.02
C VAL A 41 -3.04 -6.97 24.33
N ASP A 42 -3.12 -6.59 25.61
CA ASP A 42 -3.84 -5.38 26.01
C ASP A 42 -3.31 -4.14 25.26
N GLY A 43 -4.23 -3.42 24.63
CA GLY A 43 -3.89 -2.25 23.83
C GLY A 43 -3.45 -2.55 22.40
N ILE A 44 -3.63 -3.78 21.89
CA ILE A 44 -3.39 -4.10 20.48
C ILE A 44 -4.61 -4.84 19.92
N TRP A 45 -5.43 -4.12 19.16
CA TRP A 45 -6.66 -4.65 18.58
C TRP A 45 -6.52 -4.79 17.07
N SER A 46 -7.12 -5.85 16.52
CA SER A 46 -7.41 -5.93 15.08
C SER A 46 -8.84 -6.42 14.81
N VAL A 47 -9.41 -5.97 13.69
CA VAL A 47 -10.73 -6.40 13.22
C VAL A 47 -10.71 -6.67 11.73
N HIS A 48 -11.38 -7.73 11.30
CA HIS A 48 -11.71 -7.96 9.89
C HIS A 48 -13.16 -7.55 9.65
N ILE A 49 -13.39 -6.63 8.71
CA ILE A 49 -14.73 -6.24 8.26
C ILE A 49 -14.90 -6.60 6.79
N ARG A 50 -16.12 -6.89 6.36
CA ARG A 50 -16.44 -7.11 4.95
C ARG A 50 -17.86 -6.68 4.62
N ASP A 51 -18.14 -6.46 3.35
CA ASP A 51 -19.51 -6.33 2.88
C ASP A 51 -20.20 -7.71 2.90
N ARG A 52 -21.42 -7.75 3.47
CA ARG A 52 -22.24 -8.96 3.51
C ARG A 52 -22.65 -9.39 2.11
N ASP A 53 -22.96 -8.44 1.23
CA ASP A 53 -23.55 -8.71 -0.08
C ASP A 53 -22.48 -9.04 -1.13
N CYS A 54 -21.25 -8.53 -0.95
CA CYS A 54 -20.06 -8.95 -1.71
C CYS A 54 -18.87 -9.23 -0.78
N PRO A 55 -18.72 -10.48 -0.28
CA PRO A 55 -17.66 -10.82 0.68
C PRO A 55 -16.21 -10.64 0.20
N LEU A 56 -16.00 -10.43 -1.11
CA LEU A 56 -14.70 -10.07 -1.69
C LEU A 56 -14.25 -8.66 -1.28
N LEU A 57 -15.20 -7.78 -0.92
CA LEU A 57 -14.91 -6.44 -0.43
C LEU A 57 -14.69 -6.49 1.08
N PHE A 58 -13.44 -6.42 1.51
CA PHE A 58 -13.08 -6.46 2.93
C PHE A 58 -11.94 -5.51 3.26
N ALA A 59 -11.87 -5.11 4.53
CA ALA A 59 -10.78 -4.30 5.04
C ALA A 59 -10.40 -4.79 6.43
N ASN A 60 -9.19 -4.49 6.85
CA ASN A 60 -8.72 -4.78 8.20
C ASN A 60 -8.50 -3.47 8.95
N GLY A 61 -8.77 -3.49 10.25
CA GLY A 61 -8.46 -2.39 11.14
C GLY A 61 -7.45 -2.80 12.17
N LYS A 62 -6.61 -1.86 12.58
CA LYS A 62 -5.69 -1.98 13.72
C LYS A 62 -5.79 -0.76 14.62
N GLY A 63 -5.48 -0.91 15.90
CA GLY A 63 -5.37 0.24 16.81
C GLY A 63 -5.30 -0.11 18.28
N ALA A 64 -4.98 0.89 19.11
CA ALA A 64 -4.79 0.67 20.55
C ALA A 64 -6.07 0.44 21.37
N THR A 65 -7.24 0.63 20.76
CA THR A 65 -8.53 0.37 21.38
C THR A 65 -9.48 -0.22 20.36
N ARG A 66 -10.54 -0.90 20.83
CA ARG A 66 -11.60 -1.41 19.95
C ARG A 66 -12.20 -0.33 19.04
N LEU A 67 -12.41 0.89 19.57
CA LEU A 67 -12.93 2.02 18.78
C LEU A 67 -11.92 2.48 17.71
N ALA A 68 -10.65 2.64 18.08
CA ALA A 68 -9.61 3.05 17.13
C ALA A 68 -9.47 2.02 15.99
N CYS A 69 -9.52 0.75 16.35
CA CYS A 69 -9.46 -0.38 15.42
C CYS A 69 -10.65 -0.41 14.45
N LEU A 70 -11.90 -0.22 14.94
CA LEU A 70 -13.07 -0.15 14.05
C LEU A 70 -13.02 1.08 13.13
N ALA A 71 -12.62 2.24 13.67
CA ALA A 71 -12.44 3.45 12.87
C ALA A 71 -11.39 3.25 11.77
N SER A 72 -10.29 2.56 12.07
CA SER A 72 -9.27 2.17 11.09
C SER A 72 -9.84 1.29 9.99
N ALA A 73 -10.58 0.23 10.33
CA ALA A 73 -11.14 -0.69 9.34
C ALA A 73 -12.12 0.02 8.38
N LEU A 74 -13.00 0.85 8.93
CA LEU A 74 -13.97 1.61 8.14
C LEU A 74 -13.27 2.67 7.27
N GLY A 75 -12.21 3.30 7.79
CA GLY A 75 -11.37 4.22 7.04
C GLY A 75 -10.71 3.53 5.85
N GLU A 76 -10.06 2.38 6.06
CA GLU A 76 -9.47 1.56 5.01
C GLU A 76 -10.53 1.12 3.99
N PHE A 77 -11.74 0.75 4.41
CA PHE A 77 -12.81 0.42 3.47
C PHE A 77 -13.15 1.59 2.54
N PHE A 78 -13.27 2.82 3.08
CA PHE A 78 -13.48 4.03 2.25
C PHE A 78 -12.29 4.37 1.37
N GLU A 79 -11.06 4.17 1.86
CA GLU A 79 -9.85 4.32 1.07
C GLU A 79 -9.89 3.42 -0.17
N ARG A 80 -10.16 2.11 0.01
CA ARG A 80 -10.21 1.14 -1.10
C ARG A 80 -11.39 1.38 -2.03
N LEU A 81 -12.56 1.77 -1.50
CA LEU A 81 -13.69 2.18 -2.34
C LEU A 81 -13.36 3.43 -3.16
N SER A 82 -12.80 4.47 -2.53
CA SER A 82 -12.56 5.77 -3.20
C SER A 82 -11.52 5.67 -4.31
N THR A 83 -10.64 4.68 -4.23
CA THR A 83 -9.53 4.43 -5.16
C THR A 83 -9.81 3.28 -6.12
N ASN A 84 -11.03 2.72 -6.11
CA ASN A 84 -11.45 1.53 -6.84
C ASN A 84 -10.57 0.30 -6.61
N TYR A 85 -9.80 0.25 -5.52
CA TYR A 85 -8.76 -0.76 -5.32
C TYR A 85 -9.32 -2.19 -5.18
N PHE A 86 -10.57 -2.34 -4.72
CA PHE A 86 -11.21 -3.66 -4.70
C PHE A 86 -11.34 -4.31 -6.08
N TRP A 87 -11.33 -3.50 -7.14
CA TRP A 87 -11.58 -3.95 -8.50
C TRP A 87 -10.33 -4.04 -9.36
N THR A 88 -9.16 -3.63 -8.89
CA THR A 88 -7.93 -3.53 -9.72
C THR A 88 -7.44 -4.85 -10.31
N HIS A 89 -7.88 -5.99 -9.74
CA HIS A 89 -7.52 -7.33 -10.21
C HIS A 89 -8.61 -7.99 -11.07
N PHE A 90 -9.65 -7.25 -11.48
CA PHE A 90 -10.77 -7.79 -12.25
C PHE A 90 -10.95 -7.08 -13.58
N TYR A 91 -11.25 -7.85 -14.63
CA TYR A 91 -11.82 -7.31 -15.85
C TYR A 91 -13.30 -6.96 -15.60
N LEU A 92 -13.71 -5.74 -15.95
CA LEU A 92 -15.04 -5.23 -15.60
C LEU A 92 -16.11 -5.50 -16.66
N GLY A 93 -15.74 -6.18 -17.74
CA GLY A 93 -16.66 -6.55 -18.80
C GLY A 93 -16.89 -5.44 -19.84
N PRO A 94 -17.49 -5.80 -20.99
CA PRO A 94 -17.69 -4.88 -22.11
C PRO A 94 -18.65 -3.74 -21.78
N ASP A 95 -19.66 -3.97 -20.94
CA ASP A 95 -20.63 -2.94 -20.55
C ASP A 95 -19.96 -1.79 -19.79
N VAL A 96 -19.05 -2.10 -18.86
CA VAL A 96 -18.29 -1.07 -18.13
C VAL A 96 -17.25 -0.43 -19.05
N ALA A 97 -16.54 -1.23 -19.85
CA ALA A 97 -15.54 -0.74 -20.80
C ALA A 97 -16.11 0.24 -21.84
N ALA A 98 -17.41 0.12 -22.18
CA ALA A 98 -18.14 0.99 -23.10
C ALA A 98 -18.89 2.16 -22.42
N SER A 99 -18.88 2.23 -21.08
CA SER A 99 -19.54 3.30 -20.30
C SER A 99 -18.89 4.68 -20.54
N ASP A 100 -19.60 5.77 -20.18
CA ASP A 100 -19.07 7.14 -20.24
C ASP A 100 -17.71 7.28 -19.52
N PHE A 101 -17.52 6.52 -18.45
CA PHE A 101 -16.24 6.34 -17.75
C PHE A 101 -16.12 4.92 -17.19
N VAL A 102 -14.89 4.43 -17.04
CA VAL A 102 -14.57 3.11 -16.44
C VAL A 102 -14.21 3.26 -14.96
N HIS A 103 -13.32 4.19 -14.65
CA HIS A 103 -12.75 4.40 -13.31
C HIS A 103 -13.38 5.61 -12.63
N TYR A 104 -13.30 6.78 -13.25
CA TYR A 104 -13.85 8.02 -12.68
C TYR A 104 -14.32 9.00 -13.74
N PRO A 105 -15.32 9.86 -13.47
CA PRO A 105 -15.77 10.87 -14.43
C PRO A 105 -14.69 11.84 -14.92
N GLN A 106 -13.63 12.06 -14.13
CA GLN A 106 -12.49 12.92 -14.48
C GLN A 106 -11.35 12.21 -15.24
N GLU A 107 -11.49 10.91 -15.54
CA GLU A 107 -10.49 10.17 -16.32
C GLU A 107 -10.33 10.75 -17.73
N ARG A 108 -9.17 10.52 -18.33
CA ARG A 108 -8.94 10.86 -19.73
C ARG A 108 -8.38 9.67 -20.49
N TRP A 109 -8.85 9.51 -21.71
CA TRP A 109 -8.44 8.47 -22.64
C TRP A 109 -7.54 9.09 -23.71
N PHE A 110 -6.47 8.38 -24.06
CA PHE A 110 -5.53 8.77 -25.09
C PHE A 110 -5.40 7.63 -26.10
N ASP A 111 -5.55 7.95 -27.38
CA ASP A 111 -5.42 6.97 -28.47
C ASP A 111 -4.02 6.32 -28.44
N VAL A 112 -3.94 5.04 -28.78
CA VAL A 112 -2.67 4.33 -28.95
C VAL A 112 -2.05 4.72 -30.31
N PRO A 113 -0.87 5.37 -30.35
CA PRO A 113 -0.24 5.74 -31.61
C PRO A 113 0.20 4.53 -32.42
N ALA A 114 0.06 4.60 -33.74
CA ALA A 114 0.40 3.50 -34.65
C ALA A 114 1.90 3.17 -34.69
N ASP A 115 2.77 4.05 -34.21
CA ASP A 115 4.21 3.82 -34.09
C ASP A 115 4.61 3.23 -32.73
N GLY A 116 3.63 2.89 -31.88
CA GLY A 116 3.84 2.30 -30.55
C GLY A 116 4.34 3.29 -29.49
N SER A 117 4.59 4.55 -29.86
CA SER A 117 5.12 5.56 -28.94
C SER A 117 4.07 5.99 -27.91
N TRP A 118 4.53 6.38 -26.72
CA TRP A 118 3.62 6.92 -25.70
C TRP A 118 3.11 8.31 -26.12
N PRO A 119 1.79 8.59 -26.02
CA PRO A 119 1.28 9.93 -26.26
C PRO A 119 2.00 10.98 -25.40
N ALA A 120 2.36 12.12 -25.99
CA ALA A 120 3.17 13.15 -25.34
C ALA A 120 2.51 13.77 -24.10
N GLU A 121 1.18 13.72 -24.05
CA GLU A 121 0.35 14.22 -22.95
C GLU A 121 0.23 13.26 -21.77
N LEU A 122 0.66 12.00 -21.92
CA LEU A 122 0.79 11.07 -20.79
C LEU A 122 1.97 11.50 -19.93
N LEU A 123 1.76 11.56 -18.62
CA LEU A 123 2.82 11.86 -17.67
C LEU A 123 3.55 13.19 -18.00
N THR A 124 4.75 13.40 -17.47
CA THR A 124 5.68 14.44 -17.94
C THR A 124 6.83 13.78 -18.71
N PRO A 125 7.60 14.50 -19.55
CA PRO A 125 8.74 13.92 -20.25
C PRO A 125 9.73 13.21 -19.33
N GLU A 126 9.98 13.76 -18.14
CA GLU A 126 10.87 13.15 -17.14
C GLU A 126 10.30 11.83 -16.61
N LEU A 127 8.98 11.76 -16.41
CA LEU A 127 8.32 10.53 -15.97
C LEU A 127 8.23 9.48 -17.08
N GLN A 128 8.01 9.89 -18.33
CA GLN A 128 8.09 8.95 -19.47
C GLN A 128 9.49 8.33 -19.56
N GLN A 129 10.54 9.15 -19.46
CA GLN A 129 11.93 8.67 -19.45
C GLN A 129 12.24 7.79 -18.23
N ARG A 130 11.56 8.02 -17.10
CA ARG A 130 11.71 7.21 -15.89
C ARG A 130 11.09 5.82 -16.03
N TYR A 131 9.86 5.73 -16.52
CA TYR A 131 9.13 4.45 -16.60
C TYR A 131 9.41 3.67 -17.88
N ASN A 132 9.91 4.32 -18.93
CA ASN A 132 10.28 3.67 -20.17
C ASN A 132 11.67 4.15 -20.64
N PRO A 133 12.74 3.90 -19.86
CA PRO A 133 14.05 4.49 -20.15
C PRO A 133 14.67 4.05 -21.47
N GLN A 134 14.39 2.80 -21.88
CA GLN A 134 14.90 2.19 -23.11
C GLN A 134 13.90 2.29 -24.27
N GLY A 135 12.65 2.71 -24.02
CA GLY A 135 11.61 2.75 -25.05
C GLY A 135 11.05 1.38 -25.43
N ASN A 136 11.23 0.36 -24.59
CA ASN A 136 10.79 -1.01 -24.86
C ASN A 136 9.29 -1.24 -24.56
N VAL A 137 8.69 -0.43 -23.69
CA VAL A 137 7.28 -0.57 -23.33
C VAL A 137 6.43 0.16 -24.38
N GLU A 138 5.69 -0.58 -25.20
CA GLU A 138 4.79 0.00 -26.20
C GLU A 138 3.54 0.62 -25.55
N ALA A 139 2.95 1.63 -26.21
CA ALA A 139 1.75 2.30 -25.72
C ALA A 139 0.54 1.38 -25.56
N SER A 140 0.40 0.35 -26.39
CA SER A 140 -0.64 -0.69 -26.28
C SER A 140 -0.58 -1.43 -24.94
N SER A 141 0.62 -1.61 -24.37
CA SER A 141 0.83 -2.24 -23.06
C SER A 141 0.34 -1.39 -21.88
N LEU A 142 0.02 -0.11 -22.12
CA LEU A 142 -0.52 0.80 -21.10
C LEU A 142 -2.05 0.83 -21.05
N VAL A 143 -2.74 0.13 -21.95
CA VAL A 143 -4.21 -0.04 -21.88
C VAL A 143 -4.53 -0.73 -20.56
N ASP A 144 -5.48 -0.19 -19.79
CA ASP A 144 -5.75 -0.68 -18.44
C ASP A 144 -6.41 -2.07 -18.44
N PHE A 145 -6.03 -2.90 -17.47
CA PHE A 145 -6.55 -4.25 -17.30
C PHE A 145 -8.07 -4.31 -17.12
N ASN A 146 -8.63 -3.33 -16.39
CA ASN A 146 -10.03 -3.30 -16.02
C ASN A 146 -10.96 -3.12 -17.22
N SER A 147 -10.59 -2.23 -18.15
CA SER A 147 -11.34 -2.02 -19.39
C SER A 147 -10.96 -2.99 -20.49
N GLY A 148 -9.67 -3.36 -20.57
CA GLY A 148 -9.09 -4.11 -21.69
C GLY A 148 -9.36 -3.50 -23.07
N ASN A 149 -9.74 -2.22 -23.15
CA ASN A 149 -10.33 -1.62 -24.34
C ASN A 149 -9.28 -0.86 -25.16
N GLU A 150 -8.56 -1.59 -26.00
CA GLU A 150 -7.51 -1.02 -26.85
C GLU A 150 -8.04 0.00 -27.85
N GLU A 151 -9.26 -0.20 -28.40
CA GLU A 151 -9.88 0.76 -29.32
C GLU A 151 -10.15 2.13 -28.65
N ARG A 152 -10.48 2.12 -27.37
CA ARG A 152 -10.68 3.36 -26.58
C ARG A 152 -9.36 3.98 -26.11
N GLY A 153 -8.31 3.16 -26.00
CA GLY A 153 -6.94 3.59 -25.73
C GLY A 153 -6.52 3.53 -24.28
N ILE A 154 -5.60 4.41 -23.89
CA ILE A 154 -4.95 4.42 -22.57
C ILE A 154 -5.77 5.27 -21.60
N CYS A 155 -6.40 4.62 -20.61
CA CYS A 155 -7.09 5.32 -19.54
C CYS A 155 -6.10 5.92 -18.53
N THR A 156 -6.34 7.18 -18.14
CA THR A 156 -5.51 7.91 -17.18
C THR A 156 -6.34 8.60 -16.11
N ILE A 157 -5.73 8.76 -14.93
CA ILE A 157 -6.28 9.56 -13.84
C ILE A 157 -5.49 10.87 -13.72
N PRO A 158 -6.16 12.03 -13.60
CA PRO A 158 -5.49 13.29 -13.35
C PRO A 158 -4.96 13.35 -11.92
N TYR A 159 -3.66 13.59 -11.78
CA TYR A 159 -3.00 13.91 -10.50
C TYR A 159 -2.50 15.35 -10.52
N VAL A 160 -2.62 16.05 -9.40
CA VAL A 160 -2.08 17.40 -9.22
C VAL A 160 -0.68 17.30 -8.62
N ARG A 161 0.32 17.83 -9.32
CA ARG A 161 1.69 17.94 -8.80
C ARG A 161 1.73 19.03 -7.73
N GLU A 162 2.21 18.67 -6.55
CA GLU A 162 2.10 19.48 -5.33
C GLU A 162 2.84 20.81 -5.44
N ARG A 163 4.08 20.80 -5.95
CA ARG A 163 4.96 21.98 -5.99
C ARG A 163 4.46 23.16 -6.84
N ASP A 164 3.62 22.91 -7.86
CA ASP A 164 3.21 23.92 -8.84
C ASP A 164 1.74 23.83 -9.28
N GLY A 165 0.98 22.84 -8.79
CA GLY A 165 -0.42 22.65 -9.12
C GLY A 165 -0.66 22.12 -10.54
N GLN A 166 0.37 21.67 -11.25
CA GLN A 166 0.20 21.14 -12.61
C GLN A 166 -0.56 19.80 -12.59
N THR A 167 -1.61 19.69 -13.38
CA THR A 167 -2.26 18.39 -13.63
C THR A 167 -1.41 17.53 -14.56
N VAL A 168 -1.16 16.29 -14.16
CA VAL A 168 -0.43 15.26 -14.90
C VAL A 168 -1.29 14.01 -15.00
N TYR A 169 -1.35 13.40 -16.18
CA TYR A 169 -2.21 12.25 -16.46
C TYR A 169 -1.40 10.96 -16.29
N PHE A 170 -1.71 10.20 -15.24
CA PHE A 170 -1.06 8.91 -14.97
C PHE A 170 -1.89 7.77 -15.55
N PRO A 171 -1.32 6.89 -16.40
CA PRO A 171 -2.01 5.69 -16.87
C PRO A 171 -2.45 4.81 -15.71
N VAL A 172 -3.69 4.32 -15.76
CA VAL A 172 -4.22 3.38 -14.76
C VAL A 172 -3.37 2.12 -14.72
N ASN A 173 -2.85 1.67 -15.87
CA ASN A 173 -1.93 0.54 -15.96
C ASN A 173 -0.65 0.75 -15.13
N VAL A 174 0.02 1.90 -15.28
CA VAL A 174 1.23 2.23 -14.50
C VAL A 174 0.92 2.28 -13.00
N ILE A 175 -0.20 2.91 -12.65
CA ILE A 175 -0.68 3.00 -11.27
C ILE A 175 -0.95 1.60 -10.68
N GLY A 176 -1.59 0.74 -11.44
CA GLY A 176 -1.99 -0.61 -11.02
C GLY A 176 -0.79 -1.54 -10.83
N ASN A 177 0.12 -1.58 -11.80
CA ASN A 177 1.29 -2.47 -11.76
C ASN A 177 2.34 -2.00 -10.74
N LEU A 178 2.66 -0.70 -10.68
CA LEU A 178 3.81 -0.26 -9.89
C LEU A 178 3.47 0.16 -8.46
N TYR A 179 2.31 0.79 -8.25
CA TYR A 179 2.01 1.46 -6.98
C TYR A 179 1.07 0.67 -6.08
N VAL A 180 0.19 -0.17 -6.66
CA VAL A 180 -0.80 -0.96 -5.93
C VAL A 180 -1.48 -0.14 -4.81
N SER A 181 -1.67 -0.66 -3.60
CA SER A 181 -2.31 0.10 -2.51
C SER A 181 -1.45 1.23 -1.91
N ASN A 182 -0.24 1.50 -2.43
CA ASN A 182 0.66 2.48 -1.82
C ASN A 182 0.25 3.93 -2.01
N GLY A 183 0.36 4.68 -0.92
CA GLY A 183 0.00 6.09 -0.86
C GLY A 183 -1.50 6.35 -0.90
N MET A 184 -2.34 5.35 -0.61
CA MET A 184 -3.78 5.55 -0.47
C MET A 184 -4.10 6.00 0.96
N SER A 185 -5.15 6.81 1.11
CA SER A 185 -5.70 7.12 2.43
C SER A 185 -7.14 7.59 2.37
N ALA A 186 -7.89 7.38 3.45
CA ALA A 186 -9.11 8.11 3.75
C ALA A 186 -9.07 8.65 5.19
N GLY A 187 -9.77 9.77 5.43
CA GLY A 187 -9.71 10.43 6.72
C GLY A 187 -10.85 11.42 6.96
N ASN A 188 -10.92 11.91 8.19
CA ASN A 188 -11.94 12.89 8.58
C ASN A 188 -11.74 14.24 7.88
N THR A 189 -10.49 14.59 7.56
CA THR A 189 -10.11 15.82 6.86
C THR A 189 -9.07 15.51 5.78
N PRO A 190 -8.89 16.41 4.79
CA PRO A 190 -7.83 16.27 3.79
C PRO A 190 -6.43 16.18 4.40
N MET A 191 -6.13 16.97 5.44
CA MET A 191 -4.80 17.00 6.05
C MET A 191 -4.50 15.70 6.80
N GLU A 192 -5.49 15.15 7.52
CA GLU A 192 -5.37 13.85 8.20
C GLU A 192 -5.05 12.73 7.20
N ALA A 193 -5.83 12.63 6.12
CA ALA A 193 -5.66 11.57 5.12
C ALA A 193 -4.34 11.71 4.34
N ARG A 194 -4.03 12.91 3.83
CA ARG A 194 -2.78 13.12 3.09
C ARG A 194 -1.54 12.90 3.96
N ALA A 195 -1.58 13.29 5.23
CA ALA A 195 -0.48 13.01 6.16
C ALA A 195 -0.27 11.50 6.35
N GLN A 196 -1.36 10.70 6.43
CA GLN A 196 -1.24 9.25 6.54
C GLN A 196 -0.75 8.62 5.23
N ALA A 197 -1.26 9.03 4.06
CA ALA A 197 -0.76 8.54 2.76
C ALA A 197 0.75 8.81 2.59
N LEU A 198 1.22 10.02 2.93
CA LEU A 198 2.65 10.34 2.87
C LEU A 198 3.48 9.58 3.92
N SER A 199 2.93 9.38 5.12
CA SER A 199 3.59 8.56 6.15
C SER A 199 3.77 7.13 5.65
N GLU A 200 2.78 6.54 5.01
CA GLU A 200 2.85 5.20 4.42
C GLU A 200 3.93 5.09 3.33
N ILE A 201 4.09 6.13 2.51
CA ILE A 201 5.18 6.19 1.53
C ILE A 201 6.55 6.20 2.22
N PHE A 202 6.73 6.97 3.30
CA PHE A 202 7.95 6.90 4.11
C PHE A 202 8.15 5.52 4.73
N GLU A 203 7.10 4.93 5.30
CA GLU A 203 7.13 3.61 5.93
C GLU A 203 7.73 2.57 4.99
N ARG A 204 7.20 2.49 3.76
CA ARG A 204 7.58 1.48 2.77
C ARG A 204 8.93 1.75 2.13
N SER A 205 9.22 3.00 1.76
CA SER A 205 10.51 3.35 1.16
C SER A 205 11.67 3.15 2.14
N VAL A 206 11.50 3.56 3.40
CA VAL A 206 12.51 3.38 4.45
C VAL A 206 12.61 1.92 4.87
N LYS A 207 11.50 1.18 4.96
CA LYS A 207 11.50 -0.29 5.17
C LYS A 207 12.33 -0.99 4.09
N ALA A 208 12.03 -0.74 2.81
CA ALA A 208 12.74 -1.34 1.69
C ALA A 208 14.24 -1.02 1.77
N ARG A 209 14.58 0.25 2.01
CA ARG A 209 15.97 0.67 2.16
C ARG A 209 16.70 -0.04 3.31
N ILE A 210 16.08 -0.13 4.49
CA ILE A 210 16.67 -0.78 5.67
C ILE A 210 16.94 -2.26 5.39
N ILE A 211 16.00 -2.94 4.74
CA ILE A 211 16.12 -4.36 4.41
C ILE A 211 17.19 -4.57 3.33
N SER A 212 17.11 -3.86 2.22
CA SER A 212 18.02 -4.04 1.08
C SER A 212 19.47 -3.64 1.39
N GLU A 213 19.69 -2.63 2.23
CA GLU A 213 21.05 -2.25 2.66
C GLU A 213 21.52 -3.02 3.91
N GLY A 214 20.66 -3.87 4.48
CA GLY A 214 20.91 -4.63 5.71
C GLY A 214 21.28 -3.74 6.90
N LEU A 215 20.62 -2.58 7.04
CA LEU A 215 20.98 -1.55 8.02
C LEU A 215 20.72 -2.02 9.45
N CYS A 216 21.72 -1.88 10.31
CA CYS A 216 21.59 -2.11 11.74
C CYS A 216 21.05 -0.84 12.41
N LEU A 217 19.85 -0.92 12.99
CA LEU A 217 19.19 0.24 13.57
C LEU A 217 19.56 0.43 15.07
N PRO A 218 19.64 1.68 15.55
CA PRO A 218 19.85 1.95 16.97
C PRO A 218 18.61 1.58 17.80
N ASP A 219 18.85 1.06 19.01
CA ASP A 219 17.78 0.80 19.98
C ASP A 219 17.14 2.09 20.47
N VAL A 220 15.83 2.05 20.70
CA VAL A 220 15.12 3.09 21.44
C VAL A 220 15.37 2.87 22.93
N PRO A 221 15.91 3.86 23.67
CA PRO A 221 16.11 3.74 25.11
C PRO A 221 14.81 3.44 25.86
N GLU A 222 14.86 2.57 26.88
CA GLU A 222 13.66 2.16 27.63
C GLU A 222 12.96 3.33 28.34
N ASP A 223 13.69 4.38 28.74
CA ASP A 223 13.11 5.61 29.30
C ASP A 223 12.33 6.44 28.27
N VAL A 224 12.72 6.38 27.00
CA VAL A 224 11.98 6.98 25.87
C VAL A 224 10.69 6.19 25.62
N ILE A 225 10.75 4.86 25.63
CA ILE A 225 9.57 3.97 25.50
C ILE A 225 8.60 4.21 26.67
N ALA A 226 9.11 4.38 27.88
CA ALA A 226 8.33 4.60 29.10
C ALA A 226 7.47 5.88 29.07
N ARG A 227 7.74 6.83 28.16
CA ARG A 227 6.88 8.01 27.92
C ARG A 227 5.51 7.63 27.36
N TYR A 228 5.35 6.42 26.83
CA TYR A 228 4.12 5.90 26.24
C TYR A 228 3.65 4.63 26.97
N PRO A 229 3.07 4.75 28.19
CA PRO A 229 2.85 3.60 29.07
C PRO A 229 2.00 2.47 28.48
N ARG A 230 1.06 2.78 27.58
CA ARG A 230 0.23 1.78 26.91
C ARG A 230 1.06 0.93 25.94
N ILE A 231 1.88 1.58 25.12
CA ILE A 231 2.78 0.92 24.16
C ILE A 231 3.83 0.11 24.94
N ALA A 232 4.44 0.70 25.97
CA ALA A 232 5.40 0.03 26.84
C ALA A 232 4.83 -1.26 27.46
N LYS A 233 3.56 -1.23 27.90
CA LYS A 233 2.85 -2.41 28.41
C LYS A 233 2.66 -3.48 27.33
N GLY A 234 2.32 -3.09 26.10
CA GLY A 234 2.19 -4.02 24.96
C GLY A 234 3.51 -4.74 24.65
N ILE A 235 4.61 -3.98 24.60
CA ILE A 235 5.97 -4.54 24.41
C ILE A 235 6.33 -5.48 25.56
N ALA A 236 6.08 -5.09 26.81
CA ALA A 236 6.37 -5.91 27.98
C ALA A 236 5.57 -7.23 27.95
N ALA A 237 4.29 -7.19 27.59
CA ALA A 237 3.46 -8.39 27.51
C ALA A 237 3.92 -9.37 26.41
N LEU A 238 4.39 -8.86 25.26
CA LEU A 238 5.00 -9.71 24.23
C LEU A 238 6.31 -10.37 24.71
N ARG A 239 7.14 -9.60 25.43
CA ARG A 239 8.36 -10.14 26.07
C ARG A 239 8.03 -11.20 27.13
N GLU A 240 7.00 -10.96 27.96
CA GLU A 240 6.50 -11.92 28.96
C GLU A 240 5.92 -13.19 28.32
N ALA A 241 5.35 -13.08 27.12
CA ALA A 241 4.89 -14.23 26.33
C ALA A 241 6.04 -15.06 25.73
N GLY A 242 7.30 -14.64 25.90
CA GLY A 242 8.49 -15.38 25.49
C GLY A 242 9.09 -14.96 24.15
N PHE A 243 8.56 -13.91 23.52
CA PHE A 243 9.12 -13.37 22.28
C PHE A 243 10.26 -12.38 22.57
N GLY A 244 11.31 -12.40 21.74
CA GLY A 244 12.27 -11.30 21.71
C GLY A 244 11.64 -10.10 21.01
N ILE A 245 11.56 -8.95 21.67
CA ILE A 245 11.00 -7.72 21.07
C ILE A 245 12.05 -6.62 21.07
N LEU A 246 12.49 -6.26 19.86
CA LEU A 246 13.40 -5.16 19.59
C LEU A 246 12.59 -3.94 19.16
N VAL A 247 12.90 -2.78 19.75
CA VAL A 247 12.29 -1.50 19.39
C VAL A 247 13.40 -0.58 18.90
N LYS A 248 13.35 -0.24 17.61
CA LYS A 248 14.44 0.42 16.90
C LYS A 248 13.98 1.73 16.29
N ASP A 249 14.84 2.74 16.35
CA ASP A 249 14.63 4.00 15.64
C ASP A 249 15.03 3.81 14.17
N ALA A 250 14.03 3.85 13.29
CA ALA A 250 14.20 3.67 11.85
C ALA A 250 14.27 5.01 11.10
N SER A 251 14.54 6.13 11.79
CA SER A 251 14.60 7.47 11.19
C SER A 251 15.81 7.73 10.31
N LEU A 252 16.78 6.81 10.30
CA LEU A 252 18.05 6.93 9.57
C LEU A 252 18.79 8.24 9.89
N GLY A 253 19.03 8.46 11.18
CA GLY A 253 19.68 9.65 11.70
C GLY A 253 18.74 10.86 11.85
N GLY A 254 17.49 10.63 12.28
CA GLY A 254 16.49 11.68 12.51
C GLY A 254 15.91 12.29 11.23
N LYS A 255 16.04 11.62 10.08
CA LYS A 255 15.60 12.14 8.78
C LYS A 255 14.15 11.78 8.44
N TYR A 256 13.74 10.56 8.77
CA TYR A 256 12.45 10.00 8.37
C TYR A 256 11.58 9.67 9.59
N PRO A 257 10.24 9.71 9.46
CA PRO A 257 9.34 9.57 10.60
C PRO A 257 8.95 8.09 10.83
N VAL A 258 9.94 7.19 10.87
CA VAL A 258 9.72 5.74 10.84
C VAL A 258 10.26 5.07 12.10
N MET A 259 9.47 4.14 12.63
CA MET A 259 9.81 3.26 13.73
C MET A 259 9.82 1.81 13.26
N ASN A 260 10.65 0.99 13.89
CA ASN A 260 10.66 -0.47 13.70
C ASN A 260 10.40 -1.18 15.04
N VAL A 261 9.54 -2.20 15.00
CA VAL A 261 9.36 -3.18 16.08
C VAL A 261 9.57 -4.56 15.48
N THR A 262 10.58 -5.26 15.96
CA THR A 262 10.92 -6.60 15.45
C THR A 262 10.63 -7.66 16.50
N LEU A 263 9.90 -8.69 16.09
CA LEU A 263 9.65 -9.90 16.86
C LEU A 263 10.62 -11.01 16.45
N LEU A 264 11.24 -11.61 17.45
CA LEU A 264 12.08 -12.80 17.34
C LEU A 264 11.37 -13.94 18.08
N ASN A 265 11.11 -15.04 17.38
CA ASN A 265 10.50 -16.21 17.97
C ASN A 265 11.58 -17.25 18.33
N PRO A 266 11.87 -17.49 19.62
CA PRO A 266 12.93 -18.44 20.01
C PRO A 266 12.59 -19.90 19.71
N ALA A 267 11.32 -20.23 19.42
CA ALA A 267 10.89 -21.60 19.17
C ALA A 267 11.26 -22.11 17.77
N ASP A 268 11.24 -21.23 16.77
CA ASP A 268 11.49 -21.56 15.36
C ASP A 268 12.55 -20.67 14.68
N GLN A 269 13.13 -19.72 15.43
CA GLN A 269 14.09 -18.71 14.94
C GLN A 269 13.49 -17.69 13.97
N GLY A 270 12.16 -17.63 13.86
CA GLY A 270 11.47 -16.70 12.97
C GLY A 270 11.71 -15.24 13.37
N CYS A 271 11.90 -14.40 12.35
CA CYS A 271 12.09 -12.96 12.49
C CYS A 271 10.98 -12.22 11.74
N PHE A 272 10.25 -11.36 12.45
CA PHE A 272 9.22 -10.51 11.85
C PHE A 272 9.49 -9.04 12.18
N ALA A 273 9.96 -8.30 11.17
CA ALA A 273 10.25 -6.88 11.27
C ALA A 273 9.04 -6.04 10.83
N SER A 274 8.34 -5.43 11.78
CA SER A 274 7.23 -4.52 11.54
C SER A 274 7.71 -3.06 11.52
N PHE A 275 7.15 -2.26 10.62
CA PHE A 275 7.47 -0.84 10.47
C PHE A 275 6.20 -0.01 10.61
N GLY A 276 6.37 1.20 11.13
CA GLY A 276 5.28 2.15 11.26
C GLY A 276 5.79 3.56 11.09
N ALA A 277 5.09 4.36 10.30
CA ALA A 277 5.46 5.75 10.11
C ALA A 277 4.35 6.73 10.48
N HIS A 278 4.77 7.86 11.04
CA HIS A 278 3.98 9.06 11.27
C HIS A 278 4.92 10.17 11.74
N PRO A 279 4.74 11.44 11.35
CA PRO A 279 5.54 12.58 11.85
C PRO A 279 5.62 12.72 13.39
N ARG A 280 4.79 11.98 14.12
CA ARG A 280 4.74 11.97 15.58
C ARG A 280 5.24 10.62 16.09
N PHE A 281 6.26 10.66 16.95
CA PHE A 281 6.94 9.47 17.45
C PHE A 281 5.99 8.43 18.06
N GLU A 282 5.10 8.86 18.95
CA GLU A 282 4.11 7.99 19.62
C GLU A 282 3.25 7.23 18.61
N VAL A 283 2.80 7.94 17.57
CA VAL A 283 1.89 7.37 16.56
C VAL A 283 2.66 6.39 15.66
N ALA A 284 3.88 6.72 15.26
CA ALA A 284 4.72 5.82 14.47
C ALA A 284 5.05 4.53 15.23
N LEU A 285 5.39 4.64 16.51
CA LEU A 285 5.69 3.50 17.38
C LEU A 285 4.44 2.64 17.62
N GLU A 286 3.28 3.24 17.89
CA GLU A 286 2.01 2.51 18.04
C GLU A 286 1.64 1.77 16.74
N ARG A 287 1.84 2.40 15.58
CA ARG A 287 1.59 1.78 14.27
C ARG A 287 2.49 0.59 14.01
N ALA A 288 3.79 0.70 14.29
CA ALA A 288 4.74 -0.40 14.13
C ALA A 288 4.36 -1.59 15.04
N LEU A 289 3.96 -1.32 16.28
CA LEU A 289 3.56 -2.36 17.23
C LEU A 289 2.21 -3.00 16.87
N THR A 290 1.22 -2.23 16.45
CA THR A 290 -0.12 -2.75 16.11
C THR A 290 -0.15 -3.51 14.79
N GLU A 291 0.69 -3.14 13.82
CA GLU A 291 0.88 -3.90 12.57
C GLU A 291 1.44 -5.30 12.83
N LEU A 292 2.37 -5.43 13.79
CA LEU A 292 3.00 -6.70 14.15
C LEU A 292 1.98 -7.78 14.58
N LEU A 293 0.81 -7.39 15.09
CA LEU A 293 -0.21 -8.33 15.57
C LEU A 293 -1.52 -8.23 14.77
N GLN A 294 -1.55 -7.50 13.65
CA GLN A 294 -2.76 -7.36 12.85
C GLN A 294 -3.20 -8.72 12.31
N GLY A 295 -4.40 -9.17 12.71
CA GLY A 295 -4.95 -10.45 12.26
C GLY A 295 -4.27 -11.68 12.85
N ARG A 296 -3.34 -11.51 13.81
CA ARG A 296 -2.52 -12.60 14.36
C ARG A 296 -2.74 -12.74 15.87
N ALA A 297 -3.18 -13.93 16.29
CA ALA A 297 -3.11 -14.32 17.69
C ALA A 297 -1.68 -14.69 18.08
N LEU A 298 -1.35 -14.75 19.38
CA LEU A 298 0.01 -15.04 19.83
C LEU A 298 0.53 -16.41 19.38
N ASP A 299 -0.35 -17.41 19.28
CA ASP A 299 -0.03 -18.75 18.78
C ASP A 299 0.12 -18.82 17.26
N ALA A 300 -0.25 -17.75 16.55
CA ALA A 300 -0.08 -17.58 15.11
C ALA A 300 1.17 -16.76 14.74
N LEU A 301 2.10 -16.53 15.68
CA LEU A 301 3.36 -15.81 15.47
C LEU A 301 4.54 -16.76 15.19
N SER A 302 4.28 -17.87 14.51
CA SER A 302 5.27 -18.86 14.07
C SER A 302 5.33 -18.95 12.55
N GLY A 303 6.41 -19.53 12.01
CA GLY A 303 6.56 -19.78 10.57
C GLY A 303 7.10 -18.61 9.75
N PHE A 304 7.55 -17.53 10.39
CA PHE A 304 8.36 -16.50 9.72
C PHE A 304 9.76 -17.06 9.44
N PRO A 305 10.43 -16.63 8.35
CA PRO A 305 11.76 -17.11 8.05
C PRO A 305 12.78 -16.69 9.12
N ALA A 306 13.78 -17.55 9.33
CA ALA A 306 14.95 -17.17 10.08
C ALA A 306 15.79 -16.13 9.29
N PRO A 307 16.54 -15.25 9.97
CA PRO A 307 17.41 -14.31 9.28
C PRO A 307 18.48 -15.01 8.43
N GLY A 308 18.79 -14.42 7.26
CA GLY A 308 19.76 -14.92 6.29
C GLY A 308 21.10 -14.16 6.34
N PHE A 309 22.12 -14.72 5.69
CA PHE A 309 23.45 -14.09 5.53
C PHE A 309 23.72 -13.60 4.10
N ASP A 310 22.82 -13.87 3.17
CA ASP A 310 22.93 -13.42 1.79
C ASP A 310 22.23 -12.07 1.64
N LEU A 311 23.03 -11.00 1.52
CA LEU A 311 22.48 -9.66 1.34
C LEU A 311 21.80 -9.52 -0.03
N GLU A 312 22.28 -10.19 -1.08
CA GLU A 312 21.69 -10.12 -2.41
C GLU A 312 20.28 -10.73 -2.42
N GLU A 313 20.08 -11.86 -1.74
CA GLU A 313 18.77 -12.47 -1.54
C GLU A 313 17.83 -11.51 -0.82
N THR A 314 18.27 -10.96 0.32
CA THR A 314 17.42 -10.07 1.14
C THR A 314 17.14 -8.73 0.45
N ALA A 315 18.01 -8.28 -0.45
CA ALA A 315 17.87 -7.05 -1.20
C ALA A 315 17.10 -7.21 -2.52
N SER A 316 16.82 -8.44 -2.95
CA SER A 316 16.08 -8.71 -4.18
C SER A 316 14.69 -8.08 -4.19
N SER A 317 14.23 -7.64 -5.36
CA SER A 317 12.88 -7.08 -5.52
C SER A 317 11.81 -8.05 -5.02
N THR A 318 11.93 -9.32 -5.38
CA THR A 318 11.03 -10.39 -4.90
C THR A 318 10.95 -10.46 -3.38
N ASN A 319 12.07 -10.34 -2.65
CA ASN A 319 12.03 -10.33 -1.19
C ASN A 319 11.34 -9.07 -0.63
N ILE A 320 11.58 -7.91 -1.25
CA ILE A 320 10.92 -6.65 -0.87
C ILE A 320 9.41 -6.71 -1.15
N GLU A 321 8.99 -7.33 -2.25
CA GLU A 321 7.60 -7.60 -2.60
C GLU A 321 6.94 -8.53 -1.57
N ILE A 322 7.60 -9.63 -1.19
CA ILE A 322 7.10 -10.51 -0.11
C ILE A 322 6.95 -9.72 1.20
N HIS A 323 7.92 -8.86 1.52
CA HIS A 323 7.83 -7.97 2.67
C HIS A 323 6.66 -6.98 2.59
N PHE A 324 6.25 -6.57 1.40
CA PHE A 324 5.08 -5.73 1.19
C PHE A 324 3.77 -6.53 1.33
N VAL A 325 3.70 -7.74 0.77
CA VAL A 325 2.49 -8.57 0.72
C VAL A 325 2.08 -9.07 2.11
N ASP A 326 3.01 -9.66 2.86
CA ASP A 326 2.68 -10.30 4.15
C ASP A 326 3.77 -10.21 5.23
N SER A 327 4.88 -9.51 4.94
CA SER A 327 6.04 -9.36 5.82
C SER A 327 6.76 -10.66 6.18
N SER A 328 6.61 -11.71 5.35
CA SER A 328 7.31 -13.00 5.51
C SER A 328 8.62 -13.10 4.72
N GLY A 329 9.16 -11.97 4.26
CA GLY A 329 10.46 -11.95 3.58
C GLY A 329 11.62 -12.19 4.55
N VAL A 330 12.77 -12.58 4.00
CA VAL A 330 13.99 -12.81 4.77
C VAL A 330 14.61 -11.47 5.18
N ILE A 331 15.17 -11.42 6.39
CA ILE A 331 15.93 -10.28 6.93
C ILE A 331 17.39 -10.69 7.06
N HIS A 332 18.32 -9.80 6.72
CA HIS A 332 19.75 -10.09 6.84
C HIS A 332 20.23 -10.00 8.31
N TRP A 333 21.15 -10.86 8.74
CA TRP A 333 21.69 -10.85 10.12
C TRP A 333 22.31 -9.52 10.55
N LYS A 334 22.85 -8.72 9.61
CA LYS A 334 23.37 -7.38 9.89
C LYS A 334 22.31 -6.46 10.52
N PHE A 335 21.04 -6.59 10.14
CA PHE A 335 19.93 -5.83 10.74
C PHE A 335 19.80 -6.08 12.25
N LEU A 336 20.18 -7.27 12.72
CA LEU A 336 20.15 -7.69 14.13
C LEU A 336 21.51 -7.51 14.84
N GLY A 337 22.42 -6.72 14.27
CA GLY A 337 23.73 -6.47 14.86
C GLY A 337 23.69 -5.62 16.14
N ASP A 338 24.84 -5.57 16.83
CA ASP A 338 25.02 -4.78 18.05
C ASP A 338 25.56 -3.36 17.77
N GLU A 339 26.16 -3.12 16.60
CA GLU A 339 26.71 -1.82 16.20
C GLU A 339 25.76 -1.13 15.20
N PRO A 340 25.00 -0.10 15.62
CA PRO A 340 24.06 0.55 14.73
C PRO A 340 24.77 1.43 13.71
N ASP A 341 24.24 1.47 12.47
CA ASP A 341 24.75 2.31 11.39
C ASP A 341 24.42 3.81 11.60
N PHE A 342 23.56 4.13 12.58
CA PHE A 342 23.11 5.48 12.93
C PHE A 342 23.03 5.66 14.46
N ASP A 343 23.17 6.90 14.92
CA ASP A 343 22.80 7.26 16.29
C ASP A 343 21.28 7.26 16.46
N PHE A 344 20.80 6.99 17.68
CA PHE A 344 19.39 7.17 18.05
C PHE A 344 19.02 8.66 18.07
N PHE A 345 17.86 9.01 17.50
CA PHE A 345 17.27 10.34 17.61
C PHE A 345 15.91 10.29 18.31
N ASP A 346 15.75 11.07 19.38
CA ASP A 346 14.46 11.31 20.03
C ASP A 346 13.65 12.36 19.23
N TRP A 347 13.21 11.98 18.04
CA TRP A 347 12.55 12.88 17.10
C TRP A 347 11.06 13.05 17.41
N ASN A 348 10.51 14.22 17.07
CA ASN A 348 9.08 14.46 16.95
C ASN A 348 8.89 15.68 16.05
N PHE A 349 8.28 15.50 14.88
CA PHE A 349 8.35 16.50 13.81
C PHE A 349 7.20 17.50 13.82
N SER A 350 6.09 17.19 14.49
CA SER A 350 4.84 17.95 14.40
C SER A 350 3.89 17.64 15.56
N SER A 351 2.80 18.42 15.66
CA SER A 351 1.79 18.29 16.71
C SER A 351 0.33 18.38 16.22
N THR A 352 0.11 18.85 14.99
CA THR A 352 -1.21 18.95 14.34
C THR A 352 -1.21 18.26 12.97
N THR A 353 -2.37 17.85 12.46
CA THR A 353 -2.50 17.19 11.15
C THR A 353 -2.01 18.07 9.99
N ALA A 354 -2.22 19.38 10.08
CA ALA A 354 -1.67 20.35 9.13
C ALA A 354 -0.13 20.39 9.17
N GLU A 355 0.47 20.36 10.35
CA GLU A 355 1.93 20.27 10.49
C GLU A 355 2.46 18.90 10.04
N ASP A 356 1.73 17.81 10.32
CA ASP A 356 2.08 16.45 9.88
C ASP A 356 2.20 16.42 8.33
N TYR A 357 1.17 16.91 7.62
CA TYR A 357 1.19 17.01 6.15
C TYR A 357 2.31 17.93 5.65
N ALA A 358 2.42 19.13 6.21
CA ALA A 358 3.42 20.11 5.79
C ALA A 358 4.86 19.59 5.96
N TRP A 359 5.13 18.88 7.06
CA TRP A 359 6.43 18.27 7.29
C TRP A 359 6.75 17.20 6.26
N CYS A 360 5.81 16.30 5.97
CA CYS A 360 6.00 15.25 4.98
C CYS A 360 6.32 15.81 3.59
N VAL A 361 5.56 16.81 3.14
CA VAL A 361 5.80 17.49 1.86
C VAL A 361 7.19 18.14 1.83
N GLN A 362 7.54 18.89 2.88
CA GLN A 362 8.85 19.55 2.96
C GLN A 362 10.01 18.55 2.94
N ARG A 363 9.88 17.42 3.64
CA ARG A 363 10.91 16.37 3.66
C ARG A 363 11.10 15.74 2.28
N LEU A 364 10.03 15.39 1.58
CA LEU A 364 10.11 14.82 0.22
C LEU A 364 10.69 15.80 -0.80
N HIS A 365 10.28 17.07 -0.74
CA HIS A 365 10.85 18.12 -1.59
C HIS A 365 12.33 18.36 -1.29
N ALA A 366 12.73 18.33 -0.02
CA ALA A 366 14.12 18.44 0.38
C ALA A 366 14.98 17.24 -0.06
N ASP A 367 14.35 16.08 -0.28
CA ASP A 367 14.96 14.90 -0.87
C ASP A 367 14.92 14.90 -2.41
N GLY A 368 14.32 15.93 -3.02
CA GLY A 368 14.28 16.13 -4.47
C GLY A 368 13.15 15.39 -5.19
N HIS A 369 12.14 14.92 -4.47
CA HIS A 369 11.00 14.21 -5.05
C HIS A 369 9.83 15.14 -5.41
N ASP A 370 9.17 14.86 -6.52
CA ASP A 370 7.86 15.43 -6.85
C ASP A 370 6.74 14.58 -6.24
N ILE A 371 5.68 15.25 -5.77
CA ILE A 371 4.51 14.63 -5.15
C ILE A 371 3.31 14.86 -6.05
N TYR A 372 2.55 13.81 -6.35
CA TYR A 372 1.38 13.84 -7.21
C TYR A 372 0.18 13.36 -6.42
N ILE A 373 -0.89 14.15 -6.36
CA ILE A 373 -2.05 13.87 -5.50
C ILE A 373 -3.32 13.80 -6.34
N ALA A 374 -4.08 12.71 -6.20
CA ALA A 374 -5.47 12.60 -6.66
C ALA A 374 -6.40 12.61 -5.45
N ASP A 375 -7.40 13.50 -5.47
CA ASP A 375 -8.40 13.64 -4.41
C ASP A 375 -9.73 12.99 -4.82
N PHE A 376 -10.35 12.27 -3.89
CA PHE A 376 -11.62 11.59 -4.08
C PHE A 376 -12.61 12.00 -2.99
N THR A 377 -13.75 12.57 -3.37
CA THR A 377 -14.78 13.04 -2.41
C THR A 377 -16.19 12.52 -2.72
N HIS A 378 -16.31 11.72 -3.79
CA HIS A 378 -17.59 11.28 -4.36
C HIS A 378 -18.41 10.36 -3.42
N LEU A 379 -17.75 9.68 -2.48
CA LEU A 379 -18.41 8.84 -1.46
C LEU A 379 -18.80 9.64 -0.19
N GLY A 380 -18.58 10.95 -0.19
CA GLY A 380 -18.83 11.82 0.95
C GLY A 380 -17.83 11.68 2.10
N VAL A 381 -16.79 10.86 1.95
CA VAL A 381 -15.60 10.82 2.82
C VAL A 381 -14.43 11.28 1.96
N TYR A 382 -13.50 12.02 2.55
CA TYR A 382 -12.30 12.39 1.83
C TYR A 382 -11.39 11.15 1.71
N GLY A 383 -11.10 10.76 0.48
CA GLY A 383 -10.05 9.83 0.11
C GLY A 383 -9.00 10.51 -0.76
N CYS A 384 -7.79 9.98 -0.78
CA CYS A 384 -6.73 10.42 -1.69
C CYS A 384 -5.84 9.24 -2.10
N ARG A 385 -5.11 9.43 -3.19
CA ARG A 385 -3.97 8.60 -3.56
C ARG A 385 -2.81 9.51 -3.92
N ILE A 386 -1.64 9.22 -3.38
CA ILE A 386 -0.43 10.01 -3.55
C ILE A 386 0.63 9.15 -4.22
N LEU A 387 1.21 9.65 -5.30
CA LEU A 387 2.34 9.05 -5.99
C LEU A 387 3.55 9.95 -5.81
N VAL A 388 4.67 9.34 -5.46
CA VAL A 388 6.00 9.93 -5.38
C VAL A 388 6.93 9.04 -6.23
N PRO A 389 7.03 9.32 -7.55
CA PRO A 389 7.88 8.56 -8.45
C PRO A 389 9.34 8.60 -7.98
N GLY A 390 10.00 7.44 -7.93
CA GLY A 390 11.33 7.31 -7.33
C GLY A 390 11.33 6.78 -5.91
N LEU A 391 10.16 6.55 -5.32
CA LEU A 391 10.07 6.29 -3.88
C LEU A 391 8.86 5.44 -3.48
N SER A 392 7.71 5.62 -4.13
CA SER A 392 6.45 4.97 -3.74
C SER A 392 6.02 3.82 -4.64
N GLU A 393 6.78 3.54 -5.71
CA GLU A 393 6.68 2.28 -6.44
C GLU A 393 6.97 1.11 -5.47
N ILE A 394 6.13 0.08 -5.52
CA ILE A 394 6.32 -1.20 -4.81
C ILE A 394 7.04 -2.19 -5.71
N TYR A 395 6.64 -2.23 -6.97
CA TYR A 395 7.21 -3.10 -7.99
C TYR A 395 8.25 -2.35 -8.83
N PRO A 396 9.27 -3.05 -9.35
CA PRO A 396 10.27 -2.45 -10.22
C PRO A 396 9.63 -1.95 -11.53
N ILE A 397 10.22 -0.92 -12.13
CA ILE A 397 9.71 -0.34 -13.38
C ILE A 397 9.72 -1.34 -14.54
N ASP A 398 10.64 -2.32 -14.49
CA ASP A 398 10.80 -3.37 -15.49
C ASP A 398 9.56 -4.28 -15.55
N ASP A 399 8.73 -4.31 -14.50
CA ASP A 399 7.47 -5.06 -14.50
C ASP A 399 6.46 -4.50 -15.52
N LEU A 400 6.61 -3.23 -15.97
CA LEU A 400 5.80 -2.73 -17.09
C LEU A 400 6.11 -3.45 -18.42
N GLU A 401 7.31 -4.02 -18.56
CA GLU A 401 7.74 -4.81 -19.72
C GLU A 401 7.50 -6.31 -19.47
N PHE A 402 7.91 -6.83 -18.31
CA PHE A 402 8.00 -8.27 -18.08
C PHE A 402 6.82 -8.88 -17.32
N GLU A 403 6.14 -8.10 -16.47
CA GLU A 403 5.12 -8.60 -15.53
C GLU A 403 3.79 -7.83 -15.62
N ASN A 404 3.58 -7.15 -16.74
CA ASN A 404 2.46 -6.23 -16.92
C ASN A 404 1.14 -6.99 -16.97
N ASN A 405 0.21 -6.68 -16.06
CA ASN A 405 -1.09 -7.35 -16.00
C ASN A 405 -1.92 -7.24 -17.29
N SER A 406 -1.68 -6.23 -18.12
CA SER A 406 -2.39 -6.02 -19.38
C SER A 406 -1.96 -6.96 -20.50
N ILE A 407 -0.94 -7.80 -20.30
CA ILE A 407 -0.47 -8.79 -21.28
C ILE A 407 -1.58 -9.74 -21.76
N VAL A 408 -2.60 -9.98 -20.92
CA VAL A 408 -3.73 -10.84 -21.24
C VAL A 408 -4.79 -10.15 -22.13
N ASN A 409 -4.80 -8.81 -22.22
CA ASN A 409 -5.84 -8.07 -22.94
C ASN A 409 -6.14 -8.62 -24.35
N PRO A 410 -5.15 -8.84 -25.24
CA PRO A 410 -5.42 -9.33 -26.60
C PRO A 410 -5.93 -10.76 -26.67
N MET A 411 -5.72 -11.58 -25.63
CA MET A 411 -6.12 -12.99 -25.59
C MET A 411 -7.35 -13.25 -24.70
N ARG A 412 -7.81 -12.25 -23.93
CA ARG A 412 -8.87 -12.42 -22.92
C ARG A 412 -10.17 -12.92 -23.54
N GLU A 413 -10.59 -12.38 -24.67
CA GLU A 413 -11.84 -12.78 -25.32
C GLU A 413 -11.80 -14.25 -25.77
N ALA A 414 -10.70 -14.69 -26.36
CA ALA A 414 -10.49 -16.07 -26.76
C ALA A 414 -10.46 -17.02 -25.54
N LEU A 415 -9.80 -16.62 -24.44
CA LEU A 415 -9.77 -17.40 -23.20
C LEU A 415 -11.15 -17.55 -22.55
N LEU A 416 -11.97 -16.49 -22.58
CA LEU A 416 -13.33 -16.53 -22.03
C LEU A 416 -14.29 -17.38 -22.86
N ASN A 417 -14.07 -17.48 -24.18
CA ASN A 417 -14.93 -18.18 -25.12
C ASN A 417 -14.24 -19.41 -25.74
N LEU A 418 -13.35 -20.06 -24.99
CA LEU A 418 -12.53 -21.18 -25.49
C LEU A 418 -13.35 -22.30 -26.16
N THR A 419 -14.59 -22.52 -25.72
CA THR A 419 -15.49 -23.54 -26.30
C THR A 419 -16.06 -23.18 -27.66
N ASP A 420 -15.97 -21.91 -28.05
CA ASP A 420 -16.52 -21.37 -29.29
C ASP A 420 -15.45 -21.26 -30.39
N LEU A 421 -14.17 -21.43 -30.02
CA LEU A 421 -13.03 -21.38 -30.94
C LEU A 421 -12.95 -22.65 -31.81
N ASP A 422 -12.55 -22.48 -33.07
CA ASP A 422 -12.17 -23.59 -33.93
C ASP A 422 -10.72 -24.07 -33.70
N ASP A 423 -10.32 -25.16 -34.39
CA ASP A 423 -8.97 -25.73 -34.24
C ASP A 423 -7.85 -24.75 -34.64
N GLY A 424 -8.13 -23.84 -35.58
CA GLY A 424 -7.20 -22.82 -36.03
C GLY A 424 -7.05 -21.73 -34.98
N GLU A 425 -8.16 -21.17 -34.50
CA GLU A 425 -8.18 -20.15 -33.45
C GLU A 425 -7.57 -20.66 -32.13
N CYS A 426 -7.79 -21.93 -31.79
CA CYS A 426 -7.11 -22.56 -30.65
C CYS A 426 -5.59 -22.64 -30.84
N SER A 427 -5.13 -22.90 -32.07
CA SER A 427 -3.69 -22.96 -32.39
C SER A 427 -3.05 -21.58 -32.30
N ASP A 428 -3.73 -20.54 -32.80
CA ASP A 428 -3.27 -19.14 -32.74
C ASP A 428 -3.23 -18.63 -31.29
N LEU A 429 -4.24 -18.98 -30.47
CA LEU A 429 -4.23 -18.67 -29.04
C LEU A 429 -3.08 -19.37 -28.31
N LEU A 430 -2.82 -20.64 -28.63
CA LEU A 430 -1.69 -21.38 -28.04
C LEU A 430 -0.34 -20.77 -28.44
N GLU A 431 -0.17 -20.35 -29.69
CA GLU A 431 1.03 -19.65 -30.15
C GLU A 431 1.21 -18.35 -29.37
N THR A 432 0.15 -17.54 -29.27
CA THR A 432 0.17 -16.28 -28.49
C THR A 432 0.56 -16.51 -27.03
N LEU A 433 -0.01 -17.53 -26.38
CA LEU A 433 0.33 -17.89 -25.00
C LEU A 433 1.81 -18.27 -24.86
N ASN A 434 2.34 -19.08 -25.78
CA ASN A 434 3.75 -19.50 -25.77
C ASN A 434 4.72 -18.32 -26.00
N GLU A 435 4.31 -17.30 -26.77
CA GLU A 435 5.11 -16.10 -27.02
C GLU A 435 5.03 -15.07 -25.88
N SER A 436 3.95 -15.07 -25.09
CA SER A 436 3.67 -14.06 -24.06
C SER A 436 4.57 -14.10 -22.82
N ASN A 437 5.50 -15.05 -22.69
CA ASN A 437 6.29 -15.31 -21.47
C ASN A 437 5.45 -15.58 -20.19
N LEU A 438 4.14 -15.79 -20.31
CA LEU A 438 3.28 -16.15 -19.18
C LEU A 438 3.70 -17.50 -18.61
N ALA A 439 3.88 -17.57 -17.29
CA ALA A 439 4.27 -18.80 -16.65
C ALA A 439 3.12 -19.83 -16.65
N ASP A 440 3.41 -21.07 -17.08
CA ASP A 440 2.44 -22.18 -17.23
C ASP A 440 1.60 -22.48 -15.97
N HIS A 441 2.12 -22.16 -14.79
CA HIS A 441 1.47 -22.47 -13.51
C HIS A 441 0.51 -21.36 -13.03
N ARG A 442 0.39 -20.24 -13.76
CA ARG A 442 -0.52 -19.15 -13.39
C ARG A 442 -1.98 -19.61 -13.47
N PRO A 443 -2.79 -19.41 -12.42
CA PRO A 443 -4.21 -19.71 -12.47
C PRO A 443 -4.93 -18.81 -13.48
N VAL A 444 -5.65 -19.42 -14.44
CA VAL A 444 -6.41 -18.70 -15.48
C VAL A 444 -7.35 -17.63 -14.90
N PRO A 445 -8.15 -17.87 -13.83
CA PRO A 445 -9.02 -16.83 -13.28
C PRO A 445 -8.26 -15.58 -12.83
N GLY A 446 -7.10 -15.73 -12.16
CA GLY A 446 -6.31 -14.58 -11.74
C GLY A 446 -5.61 -13.87 -12.90
N LEU A 447 -5.36 -14.57 -14.00
CA LEU A 447 -4.78 -14.02 -15.21
C LEU A 447 -5.79 -13.18 -15.99
N ILE A 448 -7.01 -13.68 -16.21
CA ILE A 448 -8.02 -13.01 -17.05
C ILE A 448 -8.83 -11.94 -16.31
N GLY A 449 -8.83 -11.97 -14.97
CA GLY A 449 -9.47 -10.99 -14.09
C GLY A 449 -10.91 -11.32 -13.78
#